data_AF-A0A6M1YE80-F1
#
_entry.id   AF-A0A6M1YE80-F1
#
_cell.length_a   1.000
_cell.length_b   1.000
_cell.length_c   1.000
_cell.angle_alpha   90.00
_cell.angle_beta   90.00
_cell.angle_gamma   90.00
#
_symmetry.space_group_name_H-M   'P 1'
#
loop_
_entity.id
_entity.type
_entity.pdbx_description
1 polymer ?
#
loop_
_entity_poly.entity_id
_entity_poly.type
_entity_poly.pdbx_seq_one_letter_code
_entity_poly.pdbx_strand_id
1 'polypeptide(L)'
;MKFYLKFFIFQIFVFSSLFANFLDQKLPVIKEISKETYIDLPSREYEDIALDGQNFGNIKFSISYPKNITKDENVLLLIDGLDTGRDVLQYIPHLKDYVIIGYEYQKNLHRLRKKSVFFHLPSTRRAVLDVPFQLVSIVKWIEKQAWYSHKNVIIIGVSFGAIFVPATYQ
;
A
#
# COMPACT_ATOMS: atom_id res chain seq x y z
N MET A 1 -32.73 -24.99 -20.92
CA MET A 1 -32.93 -24.14 -19.72
C MET A 1 -32.21 -24.65 -18.46
N LYS A 2 -32.30 -25.94 -18.09
CA LYS A 2 -31.64 -26.49 -16.88
C LYS A 2 -30.10 -26.45 -16.87
N PHE A 3 -29.44 -26.47 -18.03
CA PHE A 3 -27.97 -26.47 -18.13
C PHE A 3 -27.35 -25.09 -17.81
N TYR A 4 -27.96 -24.02 -18.33
CA TYR A 4 -27.52 -22.64 -18.06
C TYR A 4 -27.65 -22.24 -16.60
N LEU A 5 -28.70 -22.73 -15.90
CA LEU A 5 -28.88 -22.49 -14.47
C LEU A 5 -27.79 -23.18 -13.63
N LYS A 6 -27.42 -24.43 -13.95
CA LYS A 6 -26.32 -25.14 -13.27
C LYS A 6 -24.96 -24.47 -13.50
N PHE A 7 -24.71 -23.99 -14.72
CA PHE A 7 -23.48 -23.27 -15.05
C PHE A 7 -23.40 -21.91 -14.32
N PHE A 8 -24.51 -21.19 -14.23
CA PHE A 8 -24.59 -19.92 -13.50
C PHE A 8 -24.39 -20.10 -11.99
N ILE A 9 -25.00 -21.12 -11.38
CA ILE A 9 -24.79 -21.48 -9.96
C ILE A 9 -23.33 -21.87 -9.70
N PHE A 10 -22.71 -22.64 -10.60
CA PHE A 10 -21.30 -22.99 -10.50
C PHE A 10 -20.39 -21.75 -10.58
N GLN A 11 -20.66 -20.82 -11.49
CA GLN A 11 -19.92 -19.56 -11.56
C GLN A 11 -20.08 -18.75 -10.26
N ILE A 12 -21.31 -18.60 -9.74
CA ILE A 12 -21.54 -17.91 -8.46
C ILE A 12 -20.75 -18.56 -7.33
N PHE A 13 -20.73 -19.89 -7.24
CA PHE A 13 -20.01 -20.61 -6.19
C PHE A 13 -18.48 -20.44 -6.29
N VAL A 14 -17.94 -20.42 -7.51
CA VAL A 14 -16.51 -20.13 -7.74
C VAL A 14 -16.19 -18.67 -7.40
N PHE A 15 -17.04 -17.72 -7.78
CA PHE A 15 -16.83 -16.30 -7.44
C PHE A 15 -16.98 -16.03 -5.94
N SER A 16 -17.94 -16.66 -5.27
CA SER A 16 -18.16 -16.50 -3.82
C SER A 16 -17.05 -17.15 -2.99
N SER A 17 -16.55 -18.31 -3.39
CA SER A 17 -15.42 -18.96 -2.68
C SER A 17 -14.11 -18.19 -2.87
N LEU A 18 -13.85 -17.62 -4.06
CA LEU A 18 -12.70 -16.74 -4.28
C LEU A 18 -12.78 -15.46 -3.43
N PHE A 19 -13.98 -14.91 -3.26
CA PHE A 19 -14.21 -13.71 -2.43
C PHE A 19 -14.10 -14.01 -0.93
N ALA A 20 -14.62 -15.15 -0.48
CA ALA A 20 -14.49 -15.59 0.92
C ALA A 20 -13.03 -15.86 1.30
N ASN A 21 -12.27 -16.55 0.44
CA ASN A 21 -10.83 -16.78 0.64
C ASN A 21 -9.99 -15.50 0.60
N PHE A 22 -10.52 -14.40 0.07
CA PHE A 22 -9.87 -13.09 0.12
C PHE A 22 -10.10 -12.41 1.47
N LEU A 23 -11.32 -12.50 2.02
CA LEU A 23 -11.68 -11.89 3.30
C LEU A 23 -11.02 -12.59 4.51
N ASP A 24 -10.78 -13.90 4.43
CA ASP A 24 -10.17 -14.68 5.53
C ASP A 24 -8.63 -14.64 5.56
N GLN A 25 -7.98 -13.87 4.68
CA GLN A 25 -6.52 -13.80 4.66
C GLN A 25 -5.97 -13.01 5.85
N LYS A 26 -5.23 -13.72 6.72
CA LYS A 26 -4.49 -13.10 7.81
C LYS A 26 -3.39 -12.19 7.25
N LEU A 27 -3.21 -11.05 7.90
CA LEU A 27 -2.07 -10.17 7.61
C LEU A 27 -0.75 -10.95 7.76
N PRO A 28 0.18 -10.79 6.81
CA PRO A 28 1.45 -11.50 6.86
C PRO A 28 2.31 -10.99 8.02
N VAL A 29 3.15 -11.88 8.55
CA VAL A 29 4.26 -11.43 9.39
C VAL A 29 5.29 -10.78 8.48
N ILE A 30 5.30 -9.46 8.47
CA ILE A 30 6.25 -8.66 7.72
C ILE A 30 7.64 -8.70 8.35
N LYS A 31 8.66 -8.76 7.49
CA LYS A 31 10.07 -8.62 7.86
C LYS A 31 10.71 -7.55 6.98
N GLU A 32 11.59 -6.73 7.55
CA GLU A 32 12.37 -5.78 6.77
C GLU A 32 13.41 -6.52 5.93
N ILE A 33 13.40 -6.26 4.62
CA ILE A 33 14.36 -6.80 3.65
C ILE A 33 15.52 -5.81 3.49
N SER A 34 15.19 -4.53 3.32
CA SER A 34 16.16 -3.48 3.09
C SER A 34 15.65 -2.14 3.59
N LYS A 35 16.60 -1.30 3.96
CA LYS A 35 16.41 0.09 4.35
C LYS A 35 17.58 0.91 3.84
N GLU A 36 17.30 1.94 3.05
CA GLU A 36 18.30 2.86 2.51
C GLU A 36 17.97 4.28 2.98
N THR A 37 18.90 4.94 3.68
CA THR A 37 18.72 6.28 4.24
C THR A 37 19.47 7.33 3.42
N TYR A 38 18.85 8.48 3.21
CA TYR A 38 19.44 9.61 2.48
C TYR A 38 18.88 10.96 2.95
N ILE A 39 19.55 12.04 2.54
CA ILE A 39 19.20 13.41 2.90
C ILE A 39 19.00 14.21 1.61
N ASP A 40 17.75 14.57 1.31
CA ASP A 40 17.44 15.46 0.19
C ASP A 40 17.32 16.92 0.62
N LEU A 41 16.95 17.16 1.88
CA LEU A 41 16.70 18.50 2.40
C LEU A 41 17.31 18.66 3.80
N PRO A 42 17.82 19.87 4.16
CA PRO A 42 18.44 20.09 5.46
C PRO A 42 17.52 19.82 6.66
N SER A 43 16.19 19.91 6.46
CA SER A 43 15.18 19.77 7.50
C SER A 43 14.53 18.39 7.57
N ARG A 44 14.90 17.46 6.68
CA ARG A 44 14.26 16.14 6.59
C ARG A 44 15.24 15.03 6.28
N GLU A 45 14.95 13.85 6.79
CA GLU A 45 15.64 12.61 6.46
C GLU A 45 14.68 11.70 5.70
N TYR A 46 15.20 10.90 4.78
CA TYR A 46 14.40 10.03 3.95
C TYR A 46 14.91 8.60 4.02
N GLU A 47 13.97 7.67 3.95
CA GLU A 47 14.28 6.24 3.95
C GLU A 47 13.45 5.50 2.90
N ASP A 48 14.08 4.69 2.07
CA ASP A 48 13.40 3.74 1.21
C ASP A 48 13.40 2.37 1.89
N ILE A 49 12.21 1.80 2.09
CA ILE A 49 12.01 0.56 2.83
C ILE A 49 11.40 -0.49 1.91
N ALA A 50 11.91 -1.72 2.01
CA ALA A 50 11.28 -2.90 1.46
C ALA A 50 10.98 -3.93 2.56
N LEU A 51 9.75 -4.40 2.62
CA LEU A 51 9.31 -5.47 3.52
C LEU A 51 8.95 -6.73 2.73
N ASP A 52 9.19 -7.89 3.32
CA ASP A 52 8.71 -9.17 2.86
C ASP A 52 7.23 -9.31 3.23
N GLY A 53 6.35 -9.08 2.25
CA GLY A 53 4.91 -9.27 2.36
C GLY A 53 4.46 -10.72 2.07
N GLN A 54 5.38 -11.68 1.97
CA GLN A 54 5.10 -13.09 1.68
C GLN A 54 4.24 -13.24 0.41
N ASN A 55 3.02 -13.77 0.55
CA ASN A 55 2.10 -14.06 -0.54
C ASN A 55 1.55 -12.80 -1.24
N PHE A 56 1.73 -11.63 -0.64
CA PHE A 56 1.33 -10.33 -1.17
C PHE A 56 2.48 -9.62 -1.91
N GLY A 57 3.64 -10.27 -2.03
CA GLY A 57 4.86 -9.73 -2.65
C GLY A 57 5.59 -8.71 -1.78
N ASN A 58 6.73 -8.22 -2.28
CA ASN A 58 7.51 -7.22 -1.56
C ASN A 58 6.73 -5.91 -1.46
N ILE A 59 6.65 -5.37 -0.25
CA ILE A 59 6.01 -4.10 0.05
C ILE A 59 7.09 -3.04 0.04
N LYS A 60 6.93 -2.03 -0.80
CA LYS A 60 7.90 -0.93 -0.91
C LYS A 60 7.23 0.39 -0.59
N PHE A 61 7.96 1.25 0.11
CA PHE A 61 7.52 2.59 0.42
C PHE A 61 8.73 3.47 0.76
N SER A 62 8.56 4.76 0.56
CA SER A 62 9.54 5.76 0.95
C SER A 62 8.97 6.57 2.10
N ILE A 63 9.80 6.91 3.08
CA ILE A 63 9.44 7.70 4.24
C ILE A 63 10.21 9.00 4.20
N SER A 64 9.55 10.08 4.59
CA SER A 64 10.15 11.37 4.87
C SER A 64 9.90 11.74 6.32
N TYR A 65 10.97 11.85 7.10
CA TYR A 65 10.95 12.23 8.50
C TYR A 65 11.27 13.71 8.67
N PRO A 66 10.71 14.39 9.68
CA PRO A 66 11.32 15.62 10.17
C PRO A 66 12.67 15.28 10.82
N LYS A 67 13.69 16.12 10.58
CA LYS A 67 15.05 15.88 11.11
C LYS A 67 15.11 15.76 12.63
N ASN A 68 14.22 16.46 13.33
CA ASN A 68 14.09 16.39 14.78
C ASN A 68 12.82 15.61 15.13
N ILE A 69 12.81 14.31 14.84
CA ILE A 69 11.66 13.45 15.13
C ILE A 69 11.41 13.34 16.63
N THR A 70 10.17 13.54 17.04
CA THR A 70 9.70 13.29 18.40
C THR A 70 8.91 11.97 18.44
N LYS A 71 8.51 11.53 19.64
CA LYS A 71 7.68 10.32 19.76
C LYS A 71 6.24 10.52 19.28
N ASP A 72 5.82 11.75 18.98
CA ASP A 72 4.43 12.13 18.79
C ASP A 72 4.15 12.68 17.37
N GLU A 73 4.89 12.24 16.36
CA GLU A 73 4.64 12.69 15.00
C GLU A 73 3.30 12.18 14.45
N ASN A 74 2.63 13.01 13.64
CA ASN A 74 1.50 12.54 12.85
C ASN A 74 2.01 11.74 11.65
N VAL A 75 1.31 10.68 11.27
CA VAL A 75 1.72 9.86 10.12
C VAL A 75 0.72 10.01 8.99
N LEU A 76 1.23 10.37 7.81
CA LEU A 76 0.46 10.45 6.58
C LEU A 76 0.98 9.41 5.57
N LEU A 77 0.15 8.42 5.26
CA LEU A 77 0.39 7.44 4.21
C LEU A 77 -0.32 7.89 2.93
N LEU A 78 0.46 8.30 1.93
CA LEU A 78 0.00 8.80 0.65
C LEU A 78 0.10 7.73 -0.43
N ILE A 79 -0.98 7.60 -1.18
CA ILE A 79 -1.12 6.67 -2.30
C ILE A 79 -1.64 7.48 -3.49
N ASP A 80 -0.79 7.74 -4.48
CA ASP A 80 -1.20 8.42 -5.70
C ASP A 80 -1.30 7.45 -6.89
N GLY A 81 -2.00 7.86 -7.94
CA GLY A 81 -2.19 7.07 -9.15
C GLY A 81 -1.14 7.26 -10.24
N LEU A 82 -0.41 8.38 -10.24
CA LEU A 82 0.62 8.67 -11.23
C LEU A 82 1.99 8.38 -10.65
N ASP A 83 2.38 9.06 -9.59
CA ASP A 83 3.71 8.88 -9.00
C ASP A 83 3.64 8.14 -7.67
N THR A 84 4.71 7.41 -7.35
CA THR A 84 4.71 6.42 -6.28
C THR A 84 6.02 6.47 -5.50
N GLY A 85 6.06 5.83 -4.34
CA GLY A 85 7.27 5.71 -3.53
C GLY A 85 7.81 7.08 -3.17
N ARG A 86 9.05 7.37 -3.57
CA ARG A 86 9.71 8.64 -3.29
C ARG A 86 9.11 9.82 -4.08
N ASP A 87 8.71 9.59 -5.32
CA ASP A 87 8.28 10.66 -6.22
C ASP A 87 7.05 11.39 -5.68
N VAL A 88 6.15 10.67 -5.03
CA VAL A 88 4.94 11.26 -4.46
C VAL A 88 5.22 12.20 -3.27
N LEU A 89 6.37 12.05 -2.60
CA LEU A 89 6.78 12.89 -1.46
C LEU A 89 7.10 14.32 -1.89
N GLN A 90 7.37 14.55 -3.18
CA GLN A 90 7.67 15.88 -3.73
C GLN A 90 6.44 16.79 -3.78
N TYR A 91 5.22 16.21 -3.76
CA TYR A 91 3.98 16.97 -3.89
C TYR A 91 3.46 17.53 -2.56
N ILE A 92 3.90 16.98 -1.43
CA ILE A 92 3.46 17.46 -0.12
C ILE A 92 4.49 18.47 0.40
N PRO A 93 4.07 19.72 0.68
CA PRO A 93 4.95 20.68 1.33
C PRO A 93 5.42 20.10 2.66
N HIS A 94 6.72 20.16 2.93
CA HIS A 94 7.41 19.53 4.07
C HIS A 94 6.84 19.92 5.44
N LEU A 95 5.71 19.31 5.81
CA LEU A 95 5.01 19.52 7.07
C LEU A 95 5.95 19.17 8.23
N LYS A 96 6.18 20.13 9.13
CA LYS A 96 7.18 20.01 10.19
C LYS A 96 6.90 18.87 11.17
N ASP A 97 5.62 18.56 11.39
CA ASP A 97 5.16 17.66 12.46
C ASP A 97 4.50 16.38 11.89
N TYR A 98 4.94 15.99 10.69
CA TYR A 98 4.46 14.81 9.99
C TYR A 98 5.60 13.93 9.49
N VAL A 99 5.47 12.64 9.75
CA VAL A 99 6.11 11.58 8.96
C VAL A 99 5.23 11.33 7.74
N ILE A 100 5.79 11.50 6.55
CA ILE A 100 5.06 11.33 5.29
C ILE A 100 5.59 10.08 4.61
N ILE A 101 4.69 9.20 4.19
CA ILE A 101 5.02 7.91 3.59
C ILE A 101 4.41 7.83 2.21
N GLY A 102 5.21 7.57 1.19
CA GLY A 102 4.78 7.32 -0.17
C GLY A 102 4.79 5.84 -0.48
N TYR A 103 3.63 5.28 -0.83
CA TYR A 103 3.52 3.87 -1.21
C TYR A 103 4.05 3.62 -2.63
N GLU A 104 4.86 2.56 -2.80
CA GLU A 104 5.39 2.14 -4.10
C GLU A 104 4.60 0.94 -4.64
N TYR A 105 3.90 1.14 -5.75
CA TYR A 105 3.17 0.06 -6.40
C TYR A 105 4.10 -1.06 -6.86
N GLN A 106 3.59 -2.29 -6.87
CA GLN A 106 4.30 -3.38 -7.51
C GLN A 106 4.49 -3.14 -9.01
N LYS A 107 5.57 -3.72 -9.57
CA LYS A 107 5.90 -3.61 -11.01
C LYS A 107 4.75 -3.98 -11.94
N ASN A 108 3.89 -4.92 -11.52
CA ASN A 108 2.73 -5.35 -12.29
C ASN A 108 1.64 -4.27 -12.40
N LEU A 109 1.56 -3.35 -11.44
CA LEU A 109 0.62 -2.22 -11.43
C LEU A 109 1.15 -1.02 -12.20
N HIS A 110 2.47 -0.78 -12.27
CA HIS A 110 3.00 0.27 -13.16
C HIS A 110 2.64 0.04 -14.64
N ARG A 111 2.34 -1.20 -15.02
CA ARG A 111 1.83 -1.52 -16.36
C ARG A 111 0.48 -0.85 -16.62
N LEU A 112 -0.37 -0.65 -15.60
CA LEU A 112 -1.65 0.07 -15.74
C LEU A 112 -1.47 1.55 -16.12
N ARG A 113 -0.33 2.17 -15.78
CA ARG A 113 0.01 3.53 -16.25
C ARG A 113 0.15 3.59 -17.78
N LYS A 114 0.50 2.46 -18.42
CA LYS A 114 0.54 2.35 -19.88
C LYS A 114 -0.87 2.04 -20.35
N LYS A 115 -1.49 2.96 -21.11
CA LYS A 115 -2.88 2.93 -21.63
C LYS A 115 -3.30 1.63 -22.37
N SER A 116 -2.41 0.66 -22.56
CA SER A 116 -2.61 -0.57 -23.33
C SER A 116 -2.74 -1.85 -22.48
N VAL A 117 -2.89 -1.76 -21.16
CA VAL A 117 -2.88 -2.94 -20.30
C VAL A 117 -4.28 -3.27 -19.83
N PHE A 118 -4.84 -4.31 -20.44
CA PHE A 118 -6.11 -4.90 -20.03
C PHE A 118 -6.05 -5.31 -18.56
N PHE A 119 -7.02 -4.85 -17.76
CA PHE A 119 -7.32 -5.33 -16.40
C PHE A 119 -7.59 -6.85 -16.31
N HIS A 120 -7.53 -7.57 -17.44
CA HIS A 120 -7.81 -8.99 -17.57
C HIS A 120 -6.61 -9.90 -17.28
N LEU A 121 -5.38 -9.37 -17.13
CA LEU A 121 -4.25 -10.20 -16.74
C LEU A 121 -4.40 -10.62 -15.26
N PRO A 122 -4.39 -11.94 -14.94
CA PRO A 122 -4.55 -12.42 -13.57
C PRO A 122 -3.53 -11.83 -12.59
N SER A 123 -2.29 -11.59 -13.04
CA SER A 123 -1.24 -10.98 -12.23
C SER A 123 -1.50 -9.52 -11.88
N THR A 124 -2.10 -8.74 -12.79
CA THR A 124 -2.48 -7.36 -12.53
C THR A 124 -3.67 -7.30 -11.58
N ARG A 125 -4.69 -8.16 -11.77
CA ARG A 125 -5.82 -8.26 -10.85
C ARG A 125 -5.37 -8.63 -9.44
N ARG A 126 -4.48 -9.61 -9.32
CA ARG A 126 -3.90 -9.99 -8.02
C ARG A 126 -3.15 -8.82 -7.39
N ALA A 127 -2.28 -8.15 -8.14
CA ALA A 127 -1.54 -7.01 -7.61
C ALA A 127 -2.46 -5.87 -7.11
N VAL A 128 -3.58 -5.59 -7.79
CA VAL A 128 -4.60 -4.63 -7.32
C VAL A 128 -5.21 -5.09 -5.98
N LEU A 129 -5.57 -6.37 -5.89
CA LEU A 129 -6.17 -6.96 -4.70
C LEU A 129 -5.20 -7.06 -3.52
N ASP A 130 -3.89 -7.11 -3.78
CA ASP A 130 -2.86 -7.15 -2.74
C ASP A 130 -2.65 -5.77 -2.08
N VAL A 131 -2.93 -4.66 -2.78
CA VAL A 131 -2.64 -3.29 -2.29
C VAL A 131 -3.19 -3.03 -0.88
N PRO A 132 -4.48 -3.28 -0.57
CA PRO A 132 -5.01 -3.00 0.78
C PRO A 132 -4.26 -3.76 1.88
N PHE A 133 -3.88 -5.02 1.65
CA PHE A 133 -3.09 -5.78 2.60
C PHE A 133 -1.70 -5.18 2.81
N GLN A 134 -1.05 -4.73 1.73
CA GLN A 134 0.25 -4.08 1.82
C GLN A 134 0.18 -2.77 2.60
N LEU A 135 -0.87 -1.96 2.40
CA LEU A 135 -1.08 -0.71 3.13
C LEU A 135 -1.31 -0.96 4.62
N VAL A 136 -2.14 -1.93 4.98
CA VAL A 136 -2.35 -2.31 6.39
C VAL A 136 -1.06 -2.87 6.99
N SER A 137 -0.27 -3.64 6.22
CA SER A 137 1.05 -4.11 6.65
C SER A 137 2.01 -2.95 6.92
N ILE A 138 2.00 -1.87 6.12
CA ILE A 138 2.77 -0.66 6.40
C ILE A 138 2.31 -0.02 7.72
N VAL A 139 1.01 0.08 7.97
CA VAL A 139 0.46 0.55 9.26
C VAL A 139 0.98 -0.30 10.42
N LYS A 140 0.96 -1.63 10.30
CA LYS A 140 1.52 -2.54 11.31
C LYS A 140 3.03 -2.45 11.47
N TRP A 141 3.75 -2.05 10.43
CA TRP A 141 5.18 -1.76 10.53
C TRP A 141 5.42 -0.45 11.29
N ILE A 142 4.64 0.60 11.01
CA ILE A 142 4.67 1.90 11.69
C ILE A 142 4.41 1.74 13.19
N GLU A 143 3.40 0.94 13.56
CA GLU A 143 3.03 0.65 14.96
C GLU A 143 4.19 0.07 15.79
N LYS A 144 5.21 -0.52 15.15
CA LYS A 144 6.37 -1.11 15.82
C LYS A 144 7.57 -0.16 15.94
N GLN A 145 7.50 1.02 15.34
CA GLN A 145 8.61 1.96 15.33
C GLN A 145 8.75 2.68 16.67
N ALA A 146 9.99 2.85 17.14
CA ALA A 146 10.27 3.48 18.44
C ALA A 146 9.81 4.95 18.53
N TRP A 147 9.66 5.61 17.39
CA TRP A 147 9.19 6.99 17.26
C TRP A 147 7.67 7.12 17.19
N TYR A 148 6.91 6.02 17.12
CA TYR A 148 5.46 6.06 17.00
C TYR A 148 4.79 5.89 18.38
N SER A 149 3.99 6.87 18.81
CA SER A 149 3.29 6.88 20.11
C SER A 149 1.81 6.46 20.07
N HIS A 150 1.38 5.66 19.08
CA HIS A 150 -0.02 5.23 18.92
C HIS A 150 -0.97 6.36 18.45
N LYS A 151 -0.47 7.36 17.74
CA LYS A 151 -1.30 8.34 17.01
C LYS A 151 -1.91 7.74 15.75
N ASN A 152 -3.03 8.29 15.27
CA ASN A 152 -3.68 7.78 14.06
C ASN A 152 -2.78 7.92 12.82
N VAL A 153 -2.66 6.83 12.05
CA VAL A 153 -2.12 6.87 10.69
C VAL A 153 -3.23 7.35 9.74
N ILE A 154 -3.02 8.50 9.11
CA ILE A 154 -3.94 9.05 8.12
C ILE A 154 -3.57 8.46 6.76
N ILE A 155 -4.52 7.78 6.10
CA ILE A 155 -4.32 7.23 4.76
C ILE A 155 -5.05 8.12 3.76
N ILE A 156 -4.33 8.69 2.79
CA ILE A 156 -4.88 9.51 1.72
C ILE A 156 -4.60 8.85 0.39
N GLY A 157 -5.66 8.66 -0.39
CA GLY A 157 -5.59 8.18 -1.76
C GLY A 157 -5.98 9.26 -2.75
N VAL A 158 -5.18 9.46 -3.78
CA VAL A 158 -5.42 10.41 -4.87
C VAL A 158 -5.55 9.64 -6.19
N SER A 159 -6.52 10.03 -7.02
CA SER A 159 -6.74 9.40 -8.33
C SER A 159 -6.92 7.88 -8.21
N PHE A 160 -6.12 7.06 -8.91
CA PHE A 160 -6.14 5.61 -8.79
C PHE A 160 -5.86 5.12 -7.36
N GLY A 161 -5.07 5.86 -6.57
CA GLY A 161 -4.84 5.56 -5.16
C GLY A 161 -6.10 5.62 -4.28
N ALA A 162 -7.08 6.46 -4.65
CA ALA A 162 -8.30 6.66 -3.87
C ALA A 162 -9.17 5.41 -3.77
N ILE A 163 -9.12 4.50 -4.76
CA ILE A 163 -9.95 3.30 -4.78
C ILE A 163 -9.55 2.29 -3.70
N PHE A 164 -8.33 2.39 -3.16
CA PHE A 164 -7.79 1.43 -2.19
C PHE A 164 -8.11 1.80 -0.74
N VAL A 165 -8.28 3.09 -0.44
CA VAL A 165 -8.45 3.59 0.94
C VAL A 165 -9.67 2.98 1.65
N PRO A 166 -10.85 2.84 1.02
CA PRO A 166 -11.99 2.23 1.71
C PRO A 166 -11.75 0.77 2.12
N ALA A 167 -10.88 0.06 1.39
CA ALA A 167 -10.55 -1.34 1.65
C ALA A 167 -9.47 -1.51 2.74
N THR A 168 -8.89 -0.41 3.26
CA THR A 168 -7.93 -0.44 4.37
C THR A 168 -8.56 -0.13 5.72
N TYR A 169 -9.86 0.19 5.76
CA TYR A 169 -10.61 0.42 6.99
C TYR A 169 -10.90 -0.93 7.66
N GLN A 170 -10.37 -1.15 8.87
CA GLN A 170 -10.60 -2.33 9.70
C GLN A 170 -11.35 -1.94 10.98
#